data_AF-A0A7X9IR31-F1
#
_entry.id   AF-A0A7X9IR31-F1
#
_cell.length_a   1.000
_cell.length_b   1.000
_cell.length_c   1.000
_cell.angle_alpha   90.00
_cell.angle_beta   90.00
_cell.angle_gamma   90.00
#
_symmetry.space_group_name_H-M   'P 1'
#
loop_
_entity.id
_entity.type
_entity.pdbx_description
1 polymer ?
#
loop_
_entity_poly.entity_id
_entity_poly.type
_entity_poly.pdbx_seq_one_letter_code
_entity_poly.pdbx_strand_id
1 'polypeptide(L)'
;MNKISLKLLYIYFKQIFTGRFESLKKANEKENKIKSGLRQIGFIILIIYGFGSLLGLWGMISFELFSQLHGLGDQKIQIYDKILDRFDLASISMTFLIVVIGFLNIIITFFSINFFLNLTSSEEYLLTLPIDDKTLFSSKIINISLTNGFFFIIMAFVQFAIYGIIEKLTFDYYIIFFIQAIIVNLFASFIGIAVSLFLVNIFKFLKNKDLMTYLSIFIFLPILIGYNIAFQKLAQNPSGIMNVLVNLLNKNTKLLSTIELILSPLFLFFNYIVNNVVKERTILRFLHYLIQVGVLFLLYQLIIIIFGPIYKKLLLITNIKKEKINNKKSKNSSLYNEKKPFISLLKKEILSIYREPNYFLNGPFVIILMPIILVITYYFSMKNTADMKNLALLLLNNKDNLNFIVSISIVISFLLGDFSSITSTAISREGKSFSILKTLPIKPKDYIFSKLTHGLIITFIGILLSTTFIYFLLKIDILVILLICIISLISSILFHIISLNFDITKPKLSWDNPIVAMKQNFNAVYAIFVGMGYAVFLFFQTKYLLKASSTFLVRLIPSINDKSNIVLLTGLILILLITSLENLIVYLISISSLEKKLQEIEL
;
A
#
# COMPACT_ATOMS: atom_id res chain seq x y z
N MET A 1 30.30 0.39 -20.30
CA MET A 1 30.31 0.25 -18.83
C MET A 1 31.62 -0.38 -18.39
N ASN A 2 32.23 0.08 -17.29
CA ASN A 2 33.51 -0.43 -16.79
C ASN A 2 33.29 -1.73 -15.96
N LYS A 3 34.32 -2.58 -15.80
CA LYS A 3 34.25 -3.85 -15.05
C LYS A 3 33.78 -3.65 -13.60
N ILE A 4 34.11 -2.49 -13.03
CA ILE A 4 33.69 -2.06 -11.68
C ILE A 4 32.18 -1.80 -11.62
N SER A 5 31.60 -1.12 -12.62
CA SER A 5 30.16 -0.84 -12.64
C SER A 5 29.33 -2.12 -12.76
N LEU A 6 29.80 -3.12 -13.49
CA LEU A 6 29.14 -4.43 -13.59
C LEU A 6 29.17 -5.20 -12.26
N LYS A 7 30.30 -5.17 -11.54
CA LYS A 7 30.42 -5.78 -10.20
C LYS A 7 29.51 -5.08 -9.18
N LEU A 8 29.42 -3.75 -9.21
CA LEU A 8 28.50 -2.99 -8.36
C LEU A 8 27.04 -3.36 -8.66
N LEU A 9 26.69 -3.46 -9.94
CA LEU A 9 25.35 -3.85 -10.38
C LEU A 9 25.00 -5.27 -9.93
N TYR A 10 25.95 -6.21 -10.00
CA TYR A 10 25.81 -7.55 -9.42
C TYR A 10 25.57 -7.51 -7.90
N ILE A 11 26.30 -6.67 -7.15
CA ILE A 11 26.10 -6.50 -5.70
C ILE A 11 24.68 -5.97 -5.41
N TYR A 12 24.24 -4.96 -6.15
CA TYR A 12 22.89 -4.40 -6.01
C TYR A 12 21.79 -5.41 -6.36
N PHE A 13 21.97 -6.19 -7.43
CA PHE A 13 21.04 -7.26 -7.78
C PHE A 13 20.98 -8.34 -6.70
N LYS A 14 22.13 -8.78 -6.18
CA LYS A 14 22.17 -9.77 -5.11
C LYS A 14 21.42 -9.27 -3.87
N GLN A 15 21.56 -7.98 -3.51
CA GLN A 15 20.83 -7.37 -2.39
C GLN A 15 19.31 -7.42 -2.53
N ILE A 16 18.78 -7.25 -3.75
CA ILE A 16 17.33 -7.30 -3.99
C ILE A 16 16.77 -8.69 -3.65
N PHE A 17 17.50 -9.74 -4.03
CA PHE A 17 17.07 -11.13 -3.80
C PHE A 17 17.37 -11.64 -2.39
N THR A 18 18.47 -11.21 -1.75
CA THR A 18 18.86 -11.68 -0.42
C THR A 18 18.31 -10.83 0.72
N GLY A 19 17.82 -9.60 0.45
CA GLY A 19 17.30 -8.67 1.45
C GLY A 19 18.30 -8.25 2.55
N ARG A 20 19.57 -8.67 2.41
CA ARG A 20 20.67 -8.50 3.35
C ARG A 20 21.97 -8.39 2.54
N PHE A 21 22.85 -7.47 2.91
CA PHE A 21 24.27 -7.80 2.82
C PHE A 21 24.43 -9.01 3.74
N GLU A 22 24.88 -10.14 3.22
CA GLU A 22 25.43 -11.19 4.08
C GLU A 22 26.46 -10.48 4.97
N SER A 23 26.08 -10.18 6.20
CA SER A 23 27.05 -10.01 7.25
C SER A 23 27.88 -11.29 7.20
N LEU A 24 29.19 -11.14 7.20
CA LEU A 24 30.15 -12.24 7.30
C LEU A 24 30.04 -12.91 8.68
N LYS A 25 28.86 -13.44 9.00
CA LYS A 25 28.57 -14.35 10.10
C LYS A 25 27.70 -15.46 9.56
N LYS A 26 28.35 -16.37 8.84
CA LYS A 26 27.91 -17.76 8.77
C LYS A 26 27.95 -18.32 10.19
N ALA A 27 26.81 -18.36 10.87
CA ALA A 27 26.60 -19.29 11.97
C ALA A 27 25.10 -19.50 12.18
N ASN A 28 24.69 -20.76 11.96
CA ASN A 28 23.47 -21.40 12.45
C ASN A 28 22.14 -21.09 11.73
N GLU A 29 21.97 -21.63 10.52
CA GLU A 29 20.65 -21.98 9.99
C GLU A 29 20.67 -23.44 9.52
N LYS A 30 20.51 -24.39 10.46
CA LYS A 30 20.26 -25.81 10.14
C LYS A 30 18.94 -26.35 10.68
N GLU A 31 18.12 -25.54 11.36
CA GLU A 31 16.84 -26.01 11.90
C GLU A 31 15.65 -25.43 11.12
N ASN A 32 14.88 -26.33 10.49
CA ASN A 32 13.57 -26.15 9.85
C ASN A 32 13.51 -25.98 8.32
N LYS A 33 14.11 -26.90 7.56
CA LYS A 33 13.92 -27.02 6.09
C LYS A 33 12.48 -27.34 5.63
N ILE A 34 11.67 -28.02 6.45
CA ILE A 34 10.31 -28.43 6.07
C ILE A 34 9.28 -27.29 6.30
N LYS A 35 9.37 -26.56 7.42
CA LYS A 35 8.55 -25.37 7.68
C LYS A 35 8.93 -24.19 6.78
N SER A 36 10.18 -24.11 6.30
CA SER A 36 10.58 -23.09 5.32
C SER A 36 9.98 -23.35 3.93
N GLY A 37 9.86 -24.62 3.50
CA GLY A 37 9.30 -25.00 2.21
C GLY A 37 7.81 -24.66 2.09
N LEU A 38 6.99 -25.08 3.06
CA LEU A 38 5.55 -24.72 3.09
C LEU A 38 5.32 -23.20 3.19
N ARG A 39 6.20 -22.50 3.92
CA ARG A 39 6.14 -21.04 4.04
C ARG A 39 6.52 -20.33 2.74
N GLN A 40 7.50 -20.85 2.00
CA GLN A 40 7.86 -20.36 0.67
C GLN A 40 6.73 -20.63 -0.34
N ILE A 41 6.13 -21.83 -0.32
CA ILE A 41 4.98 -22.18 -1.18
C ILE A 41 3.79 -21.26 -0.89
N GLY A 42 3.43 -21.07 0.38
CA GLY A 42 2.34 -20.16 0.78
C GLY A 42 2.60 -18.71 0.38
N PHE A 43 3.86 -18.25 0.48
CA PHE A 43 4.25 -16.91 0.03
C PHE A 43 4.16 -16.76 -1.49
N ILE A 44 4.58 -17.78 -2.26
CA ILE A 44 4.44 -17.82 -3.71
C ILE A 44 2.96 -17.78 -4.11
N ILE A 45 2.10 -18.57 -3.46
CA ILE A 45 0.65 -18.56 -3.72
C ILE A 45 0.05 -17.17 -3.44
N LEU A 46 0.44 -16.51 -2.35
CA LEU A 46 -0.01 -15.15 -2.04
C LEU A 46 0.46 -14.11 -3.08
N ILE A 47 1.70 -14.22 -3.55
CA ILE A 47 2.23 -13.37 -4.63
C ILE A 47 1.43 -13.62 -5.91
N ILE A 48 1.19 -14.88 -6.27
CA ILE A 48 0.42 -15.25 -7.46
C ILE A 48 -1.01 -14.72 -7.36
N TYR A 49 -1.65 -14.82 -6.20
CA TYR A 49 -3.00 -14.28 -5.99
C TYR A 49 -3.03 -12.75 -6.06
N GLY A 50 -2.10 -12.07 -5.37
CA GLY A 50 -2.04 -10.61 -5.32
C GLY A 50 -1.67 -9.99 -6.66
N PHE A 51 -0.61 -10.47 -7.32
CA PHE A 51 -0.25 -10.01 -8.66
C PHE A 51 -1.24 -10.50 -9.71
N GLY A 52 -1.72 -11.73 -9.62
CA GLY A 52 -2.69 -12.30 -10.57
C GLY A 52 -4.01 -11.54 -10.59
N SER A 53 -4.52 -11.10 -9.43
CA SER A 53 -5.72 -10.25 -9.37
C SER A 53 -5.51 -8.87 -9.98
N LEU A 54 -4.36 -8.23 -9.74
CA LEU A 54 -4.01 -6.96 -10.38
C LEU A 54 -3.83 -7.09 -11.90
N LEU A 55 -3.16 -8.16 -12.35
CA LEU A 55 -2.96 -8.44 -13.78
C LEU A 55 -4.26 -8.83 -14.46
N GLY A 56 -5.14 -9.57 -13.79
CA GLY A 56 -6.48 -9.90 -14.28
C GLY A 56 -7.33 -8.65 -14.45
N LEU A 57 -7.36 -7.75 -13.45
CA LEU A 57 -8.04 -6.46 -13.55
C LEU A 57 -7.49 -5.62 -14.70
N TRP A 58 -6.16 -5.49 -14.78
CA TRP A 58 -5.51 -4.77 -15.87
C TRP A 58 -5.88 -5.39 -17.23
N GLY A 59 -5.82 -6.71 -17.35
CA GLY A 59 -6.19 -7.42 -18.57
C GLY A 59 -7.66 -7.23 -18.95
N MET A 60 -8.59 -7.19 -18.00
CA MET A 60 -10.00 -6.87 -18.27
C MET A 60 -10.15 -5.45 -18.84
N ILE A 61 -9.48 -4.47 -18.24
CA ILE A 61 -9.47 -3.07 -18.72
C ILE A 61 -8.90 -3.00 -20.14
N SER A 62 -7.76 -3.64 -20.36
CA SER A 62 -7.09 -3.74 -21.66
C SER A 62 -8.03 -4.31 -22.72
N PHE A 63 -8.73 -5.40 -22.40
CA PHE A 63 -9.67 -6.08 -23.29
C PHE A 63 -10.91 -5.23 -23.58
N GLU A 64 -11.50 -4.62 -22.56
CA GLU A 64 -12.70 -3.80 -22.71
C GLU A 64 -12.42 -2.53 -23.52
N LEU A 65 -11.30 -1.83 -23.26
CA LEU A 65 -10.89 -0.67 -24.06
C LEU A 65 -10.62 -1.07 -25.51
N PHE A 66 -9.95 -2.21 -25.72
CA PHE A 66 -9.64 -2.67 -27.07
C PHE A 66 -10.89 -3.07 -27.84
N SER A 67 -11.76 -3.89 -27.25
CA SER A 67 -13.00 -4.35 -27.88
C SER A 67 -13.94 -3.20 -28.22
N GLN A 68 -14.07 -2.19 -27.35
CA GLN A 68 -14.87 -1.00 -27.63
C GLN A 68 -14.30 -0.19 -28.80
N LEU A 69 -12.98 -0.01 -28.87
CA LEU A 69 -12.34 0.74 -29.96
C LEU A 69 -12.32 -0.04 -31.28
N HIS A 70 -12.24 -1.37 -31.25
CA HIS A 70 -12.41 -2.22 -32.43
C HIS A 70 -13.85 -2.16 -32.95
N GLY A 71 -14.85 -2.25 -32.06
CA GLY A 71 -16.26 -2.13 -32.43
C GLY A 71 -16.63 -0.76 -33.05
N LEU A 72 -15.87 0.30 -32.75
CA LEU A 72 -15.97 1.60 -33.43
C LEU A 72 -15.40 1.59 -34.84
N GLY A 73 -14.36 0.81 -35.09
CA GLY A 73 -13.76 0.65 -36.42
C GLY A 73 -14.73 -0.01 -37.40
N ASP A 74 -15.47 -1.03 -36.94
CA ASP A 74 -16.45 -1.75 -37.76
C ASP A 74 -17.71 -0.92 -38.08
N GLN A 75 -18.10 0.03 -37.21
CA GLN A 75 -19.30 0.87 -37.40
C GLN A 75 -19.08 2.15 -38.22
N LYS A 76 -17.82 2.55 -38.52
CA LYS A 76 -17.50 3.86 -39.13
C LYS A 76 -16.74 3.78 -40.46
N ILE A 77 -17.05 2.79 -41.31
CA ILE A 77 -16.47 2.71 -42.68
C ILE A 77 -16.99 3.82 -43.63
N GLN A 78 -17.86 4.76 -43.21
CA GLN A 78 -18.41 5.78 -44.13
C GLN A 78 -18.26 7.25 -43.75
N ILE A 79 -17.63 7.60 -42.61
CA ILE A 79 -17.55 9.02 -42.23
C ILE A 79 -16.19 9.27 -41.57
N TYR A 80 -15.32 10.02 -42.26
CA TYR A 80 -14.02 10.61 -41.84
C TYR A 80 -12.70 10.07 -42.48
N ASP A 81 -12.63 10.09 -43.82
CA ASP A 81 -11.46 9.76 -44.67
C ASP A 81 -10.24 10.72 -44.61
N LYS A 82 -10.13 11.66 -43.66
CA LYS A 82 -8.99 12.63 -43.67
C LYS A 82 -8.10 12.67 -42.43
N ILE A 83 -8.46 11.96 -41.36
CA ILE A 83 -7.64 11.88 -40.14
C ILE A 83 -7.31 10.42 -39.77
N LEU A 84 -8.14 9.47 -40.21
CA LEU A 84 -8.04 8.05 -39.84
C LEU A 84 -7.15 7.20 -40.76
N ASP A 85 -6.79 7.65 -41.96
CA ASP A 85 -5.81 6.96 -42.83
C ASP A 85 -4.40 6.87 -42.22
N ARG A 86 -4.11 7.66 -41.16
CA ARG A 86 -2.77 7.68 -40.52
C ARG A 86 -2.65 6.83 -39.27
N PHE A 87 -3.75 6.36 -38.66
CA PHE A 87 -3.69 5.67 -37.39
C PHE A 87 -4.77 4.58 -37.28
N ASP A 88 -4.35 3.32 -37.19
CA ASP A 88 -5.24 2.22 -36.86
C ASP A 88 -5.77 2.50 -35.44
N LEU A 89 -7.09 2.55 -35.25
CA LEU A 89 -7.72 2.80 -33.93
C LEU A 89 -7.18 1.85 -32.85
N ALA A 90 -6.82 0.64 -33.29
CA ALA A 90 -6.17 -0.40 -32.51
C ALA A 90 -4.78 0.05 -31.99
N SER A 91 -3.95 0.72 -32.79
CA SER A 91 -2.62 1.19 -32.36
C SER A 91 -2.69 2.44 -31.48
N ILE A 92 -3.71 3.29 -31.65
CA ILE A 92 -4.00 4.42 -30.75
C ILE A 92 -4.33 3.91 -29.33
N SER A 93 -5.11 2.83 -29.23
CA SER A 93 -5.46 2.25 -27.93
C SER A 93 -4.22 1.73 -27.17
N MET A 94 -3.32 1.07 -27.90
CA MET A 94 -2.09 0.50 -27.36
C MET A 94 -1.13 1.59 -26.91
N THR A 95 -0.95 2.61 -27.74
CA THR A 95 -0.08 3.75 -27.43
C THR A 95 -0.59 4.53 -26.22
N PHE A 96 -1.90 4.76 -26.12
CA PHE A 96 -2.51 5.40 -24.97
C PHE A 96 -2.20 4.64 -23.67
N LEU A 97 -2.41 3.32 -23.64
CA LEU A 97 -2.20 2.53 -22.42
C LEU A 97 -0.72 2.43 -22.03
N ILE A 98 0.18 2.33 -23.01
CA ILE A 98 1.64 2.36 -22.76
C ILE A 98 2.09 3.71 -22.22
N VAL A 99 1.54 4.82 -22.73
CA VAL A 99 1.81 6.17 -22.21
C VAL A 99 1.36 6.26 -20.75
N VAL A 100 0.18 5.73 -20.41
CA VAL A 100 -0.33 5.72 -19.03
C VAL A 100 0.58 4.92 -18.10
N ILE A 101 0.95 3.69 -18.47
CA ILE A 101 1.87 2.88 -17.65
C ILE A 101 3.25 3.56 -17.58
N GLY A 102 3.72 4.18 -18.67
CA GLY A 102 5.01 4.87 -18.74
C GLY A 102 5.03 6.09 -17.81
N PHE A 103 3.94 6.85 -17.79
CA PHE A 103 3.75 7.96 -16.88
C PHE A 103 3.69 7.50 -15.41
N LEU A 104 2.98 6.42 -15.11
CA LEU A 104 2.99 5.81 -13.78
C LEU A 104 4.41 5.41 -13.36
N ASN A 105 5.20 4.87 -14.27
CA ASN A 105 6.60 4.53 -14.00
C ASN A 105 7.47 5.77 -13.72
N ILE A 106 7.26 6.88 -14.44
CA ILE A 106 7.90 8.18 -14.13
C ILE A 106 7.56 8.62 -12.70
N ILE A 107 6.29 8.51 -12.28
CA ILE A 107 5.86 8.90 -10.93
C ILE A 107 6.47 7.97 -9.87
N ILE A 108 6.42 6.65 -10.09
CA ILE A 108 7.02 5.65 -9.18
C ILE A 108 8.52 5.89 -9.02
N THR A 109 9.22 6.10 -10.13
CA THR A 109 10.67 6.36 -10.13
C THR A 109 11.00 7.68 -9.44
N PHE A 110 10.20 8.73 -9.66
CA PHE A 110 10.33 10.01 -8.95
C PHE A 110 10.28 9.85 -7.43
N PHE A 111 9.30 9.13 -6.89
CA PHE A 111 9.20 8.93 -5.45
C PHE A 111 10.29 7.99 -4.90
N SER A 112 10.76 7.04 -5.72
CA SER A 112 11.79 6.08 -5.32
C SER A 112 13.21 6.69 -5.17
N ILE A 113 13.48 7.87 -5.74
CA ILE A 113 14.83 8.49 -5.69
C ILE A 113 15.30 8.75 -4.26
N ASN A 114 14.39 8.91 -3.30
CA ASN A 114 14.74 9.19 -1.92
C ASN A 114 15.26 7.97 -1.17
N PHE A 115 14.86 6.77 -1.59
CA PHE A 115 15.51 5.53 -1.14
C PHE A 115 16.97 5.48 -1.63
N PHE A 116 17.25 6.10 -2.77
CA PHE A 116 18.57 6.11 -3.42
C PHE A 116 19.54 7.19 -2.96
N LEU A 117 19.01 8.34 -2.53
CA LEU A 117 19.80 9.45 -1.95
C LEU A 117 20.19 9.19 -0.48
N ASN A 118 19.51 8.26 0.19
CA ASN A 118 19.86 7.90 1.56
C ASN A 118 20.83 6.72 1.56
N LEU A 119 22.05 6.98 2.02
CA LEU A 119 23.03 5.94 2.27
C LEU A 119 22.48 5.00 3.34
N THR A 120 22.35 3.73 2.98
CA THR A 120 22.36 2.67 3.99
C THR A 120 23.75 2.62 4.61
N SER A 121 23.86 2.08 5.82
CA SER A 121 25.15 1.87 6.49
C SER A 121 26.17 1.13 5.63
N SER A 122 25.71 0.28 4.70
CA SER A 122 26.54 -0.44 3.73
C SER A 122 27.05 0.41 2.56
N GLU A 123 26.32 1.46 2.17
CA GLU A 123 26.74 2.35 1.09
C GLU A 123 27.74 3.42 1.54
N GLU A 124 27.76 3.74 2.84
CA GLU A 124 28.82 4.60 3.41
C GLU A 124 30.21 3.97 3.21
N TYR A 125 30.31 2.63 3.30
CA TYR A 125 31.54 1.91 2.96
C TYR A 125 31.87 1.94 1.46
N LEU A 126 30.88 2.04 0.58
CA LEU A 126 31.16 2.18 -0.86
C LEU A 126 31.72 3.56 -1.20
N LEU A 127 31.42 4.58 -0.39
CA LEU A 127 31.97 5.93 -0.54
C LEU A 127 33.41 6.06 -0.04
N THR A 128 33.90 5.15 0.80
CA THR A 128 35.30 5.14 1.23
C THR A 128 36.22 4.42 0.24
N LEU A 129 35.65 3.65 -0.69
CA LEU A 129 36.41 3.02 -1.77
C LEU A 129 36.79 4.04 -2.85
N PRO A 130 37.94 3.88 -3.53
CA PRO A 130 38.37 4.73 -4.63
C PRO A 130 37.58 4.42 -5.92
N ILE A 131 36.27 4.66 -5.89
CA ILE A 131 35.34 4.45 -6.99
C ILE A 131 34.89 5.81 -7.51
N ASP A 132 34.98 6.02 -8.83
CA ASP A 132 34.53 7.26 -9.45
C ASP A 132 33.04 7.51 -9.20
N ASP A 133 32.69 8.74 -8.83
CA ASP A 133 31.29 9.13 -8.53
C ASP A 133 30.34 8.81 -9.68
N LYS A 134 30.80 9.02 -10.93
CA LYS A 134 30.04 8.70 -12.15
C LYS A 134 29.76 7.21 -12.26
N THR A 135 30.73 6.35 -11.90
CA THR A 135 30.56 4.90 -11.98
C THR A 135 29.63 4.38 -10.90
N LEU A 136 29.72 4.91 -9.68
CA LEU A 136 28.80 4.59 -8.61
C LEU A 136 27.38 5.01 -8.99
N PHE A 137 27.19 6.27 -9.42
CA PHE A 137 25.90 6.79 -9.88
C PHE A 137 25.32 5.98 -11.05
N SER A 138 26.15 5.61 -12.03
CA SER A 138 25.75 4.83 -13.21
C SER A 138 25.14 3.46 -12.86
N SER A 139 25.77 2.72 -11.94
CA SER A 139 25.30 1.40 -11.50
C SER A 139 23.96 1.48 -10.78
N LYS A 140 23.76 2.60 -10.10
CA LYS A 140 22.66 2.86 -9.18
C LYS A 140 21.41 3.32 -9.95
N ILE A 141 21.58 4.11 -11.03
CA ILE A 141 20.52 4.41 -12.01
C ILE A 141 19.97 3.13 -12.63
N ILE A 142 20.85 2.24 -13.11
CA ILE A 142 20.42 1.01 -13.77
C ILE A 142 19.65 0.13 -12.80
N ASN A 143 20.14 0.01 -11.56
CA ASN A 143 19.46 -0.75 -10.52
C ASN A 143 17.99 -0.29 -10.33
N ILE A 144 17.76 1.01 -10.13
CA ILE A 144 16.41 1.57 -9.97
C ILE A 144 15.54 1.30 -11.19
N SER A 145 16.08 1.53 -12.39
CA SER A 145 15.33 1.36 -13.63
C SER A 145 14.87 -0.09 -13.84
N LEU A 146 15.63 -1.06 -13.32
CA LEU A 146 15.27 -2.48 -13.38
C LEU A 146 14.31 -2.86 -12.25
N THR A 147 14.51 -2.35 -11.02
CA THR A 147 13.60 -2.66 -9.90
C THR A 147 12.20 -2.09 -10.09
N ASN A 148 12.11 -0.84 -10.52
CA ASN A 148 10.82 -0.18 -10.76
C ASN A 148 10.20 -0.67 -12.07
N GLY A 149 11.04 -1.03 -13.04
CA GLY A 149 10.61 -1.50 -14.33
C GLY A 149 10.02 -2.89 -14.39
N PHE A 150 10.27 -3.73 -13.40
CA PHE A 150 9.71 -5.08 -13.37
C PHE A 150 8.18 -5.07 -13.43
N PHE A 151 7.53 -4.22 -12.63
CA PHE A 151 6.06 -4.07 -12.64
C PHE A 151 5.54 -3.51 -13.98
N PHE A 152 6.26 -2.52 -14.53
CA PHE A 152 5.94 -1.93 -15.83
C PHE A 152 5.95 -2.99 -16.93
N ILE A 153 7.01 -3.81 -17.00
CA ILE A 153 7.20 -4.80 -18.07
C ILE A 153 6.08 -5.85 -18.03
N ILE A 154 5.68 -6.32 -16.84
CA ILE A 154 4.60 -7.31 -16.71
C ILE A 154 3.25 -6.71 -17.12
N MET A 155 2.92 -5.49 -16.67
CA MET A 155 1.66 -4.82 -17.05
C MET A 155 1.60 -4.54 -18.55
N ALA A 156 2.71 -4.09 -19.13
CA ALA A 156 2.84 -3.88 -20.57
C ALA A 156 2.68 -5.21 -21.32
N PHE A 157 3.29 -6.30 -20.85
CA PHE A 157 3.16 -7.62 -21.46
C PHE A 157 1.71 -8.10 -21.54
N VAL A 158 0.92 -7.95 -20.46
CA VAL A 158 -0.50 -8.32 -20.46
C VAL A 158 -1.28 -7.55 -21.52
N GLN A 159 -1.04 -6.24 -21.65
CA GLN A 159 -1.66 -5.41 -22.68
C GLN A 159 -1.35 -5.90 -24.09
N PHE A 160 -0.07 -6.18 -24.37
CA PHE A 160 0.38 -6.68 -25.68
C PHE A 160 -0.14 -8.07 -25.98
N ALA A 161 -0.23 -8.93 -24.96
CA ALA A 161 -0.76 -10.27 -25.13
C ALA A 161 -2.22 -10.24 -25.62
N ILE A 162 -3.03 -9.38 -25.03
CA ILE A 162 -4.45 -9.22 -25.39
C ILE A 162 -4.58 -8.74 -26.84
N TYR A 163 -3.82 -7.72 -27.22
CA TYR A 163 -3.81 -7.22 -28.60
C TYR A 163 -3.39 -8.29 -29.61
N GLY A 164 -2.29 -9.00 -29.32
CA GLY A 164 -1.78 -10.06 -30.20
C GLY A 164 -2.76 -11.22 -30.39
N ILE A 165 -3.56 -11.53 -29.36
CA ILE A 165 -4.60 -12.57 -29.43
C ILE A 165 -5.78 -12.10 -30.28
N ILE A 166 -6.25 -10.86 -30.10
CA ILE A 166 -7.44 -10.36 -30.80
C ILE A 166 -7.15 -10.13 -32.29
N GLU A 167 -6.00 -9.53 -32.61
CA GLU A 167 -5.54 -9.27 -33.99
C GLU A 167 -4.87 -10.48 -34.65
N LYS A 168 -4.81 -11.64 -33.96
CA LYS A 168 -4.22 -12.90 -34.44
C LYS A 168 -2.80 -12.73 -35.01
N LEU A 169 -1.92 -12.09 -34.25
CA LEU A 169 -0.55 -11.76 -34.69
C LEU A 169 0.43 -12.92 -34.53
N THR A 170 1.47 -12.93 -35.38
CA THR A 170 2.55 -13.94 -35.40
C THR A 170 3.43 -13.87 -34.16
N PHE A 171 4.10 -14.97 -33.78
CA PHE A 171 4.92 -15.06 -32.57
C PHE A 171 6.02 -13.97 -32.47
N ASP A 172 6.59 -13.57 -33.60
CA ASP A 172 7.60 -12.50 -33.70
C ASP A 172 7.16 -11.19 -33.04
N TYR A 173 5.86 -10.90 -33.08
CA TYR A 173 5.25 -9.74 -32.42
C TYR A 173 5.60 -9.70 -30.93
N TYR A 174 5.44 -10.81 -30.22
CA TYR A 174 5.59 -10.86 -28.77
C TYR A 174 7.04 -10.61 -28.32
N ILE A 175 8.02 -11.14 -29.07
CA ILE A 175 9.45 -10.91 -28.81
C ILE A 175 9.78 -9.43 -28.98
N ILE A 176 9.29 -8.85 -30.06
CA ILE A 176 9.57 -7.46 -30.40
C ILE A 176 8.95 -6.52 -29.36
N PHE A 177 7.70 -6.76 -28.96
CA PHE A 177 7.05 -5.96 -27.93
C PHE A 177 7.71 -6.08 -26.56
N PHE A 178 8.25 -7.25 -26.22
CA PHE A 178 9.00 -7.41 -24.99
C PHE A 178 10.26 -6.53 -24.97
N ILE A 179 11.01 -6.49 -26.08
CA ILE A 179 12.16 -5.58 -26.23
C ILE A 179 11.71 -4.12 -26.14
N GLN A 180 10.59 -3.79 -26.77
CA GLN A 180 10.03 -2.44 -26.73
C GLN A 180 9.61 -2.02 -25.31
N ALA A 181 9.01 -2.92 -24.54
CA ALA A 181 8.61 -2.66 -23.16
C ALA A 181 9.84 -2.32 -22.29
N ILE A 182 10.98 -2.99 -22.51
CA ILE A 182 12.24 -2.67 -21.81
C ILE A 182 12.74 -1.28 -22.21
N ILE A 183 12.73 -0.94 -23.50
CA ILE A 183 13.14 0.38 -24.01
C ILE A 183 12.29 1.49 -23.39
N VAL A 184 10.97 1.33 -23.42
CA VAL A 184 10.02 2.29 -22.83
C VAL A 184 10.23 2.41 -21.32
N ASN A 185 10.43 1.29 -20.63
CA ASN A 185 10.71 1.29 -19.19
C ASN A 185 11.96 2.12 -18.84
N LEU A 186 13.06 1.86 -19.56
CA LEU A 186 14.32 2.57 -19.33
C LEU A 186 14.17 4.07 -19.60
N PHE A 187 13.48 4.43 -20.69
CA PHE A 187 13.18 5.81 -21.02
C PHE A 187 12.40 6.52 -19.91
N ALA A 188 11.29 5.93 -19.47
CA ALA A 188 10.45 6.45 -18.40
C ALA A 188 11.23 6.60 -17.09
N SER A 189 12.02 5.58 -16.73
CA SER A 189 12.82 5.59 -15.51
C SER A 189 13.89 6.67 -15.52
N PHE A 190 14.57 6.87 -16.65
CA PHE A 190 15.60 7.89 -16.79
C PHE A 190 15.03 9.30 -16.69
N ILE A 191 13.87 9.55 -17.31
CA ILE A 191 13.15 10.82 -17.15
C ILE A 191 12.76 11.04 -15.68
N GLY A 192 12.17 10.04 -15.03
CA GLY A 192 11.79 10.15 -13.62
C GLY A 192 12.98 10.44 -12.70
N ILE A 193 14.13 9.80 -12.95
CA ILE A 193 15.38 10.08 -12.22
C ILE A 193 15.84 11.52 -12.47
N ALA A 194 15.89 11.98 -13.73
CA ALA A 194 16.32 13.33 -14.06
C ALA A 194 15.41 14.40 -13.40
N VAL A 195 14.09 14.24 -13.52
CA VAL A 195 13.09 15.13 -12.90
C VAL A 195 13.25 15.16 -11.39
N SER A 196 13.43 14.00 -10.77
CA SER A 196 13.55 13.89 -9.33
C SER A 196 14.82 14.56 -8.79
N LEU A 197 15.97 14.36 -9.43
CA LEU A 197 17.24 14.97 -9.02
C LEU A 197 17.23 16.48 -9.24
N PHE A 198 16.60 16.93 -10.33
CA PHE A 198 16.38 18.34 -10.59
C PHE A 198 15.52 18.99 -9.49
N LEU A 199 14.38 18.39 -9.16
CA LEU A 199 13.48 18.90 -8.13
C LEU A 199 14.10 18.88 -6.74
N VAL A 200 14.84 17.83 -6.37
CA VAL A 200 15.54 17.75 -5.07
C VAL A 200 16.63 18.82 -4.92
N ASN A 201 17.22 19.27 -6.03
CA ASN A 201 18.18 20.36 -6.02
C ASN A 201 17.51 21.71 -5.71
N ILE A 202 16.32 21.95 -6.26
CA ILE A 202 15.53 23.17 -6.05
C ILE A 202 14.89 23.17 -4.66
N PHE A 203 14.17 22.10 -4.33
CA PHE A 203 13.34 22.00 -3.15
C PHE A 203 14.01 21.15 -2.07
N LYS A 204 14.64 21.83 -1.10
CA LYS A 204 15.36 21.17 0.00
C LYS A 204 14.47 20.26 0.86
N PHE A 205 13.16 20.49 0.92
CA PHE A 205 12.22 19.64 1.68
C PHE A 205 12.02 18.26 1.05
N LEU A 206 12.20 18.13 -0.28
CA LEU A 206 12.15 16.84 -0.98
C LEU A 206 13.30 15.92 -0.59
N LYS A 207 14.36 16.43 0.06
CA LYS A 207 15.46 15.59 0.59
C LYS A 207 15.03 14.76 1.79
N ASN A 208 13.92 15.14 2.45
CA ASN A 208 13.45 14.41 3.60
C ASN A 208 12.70 13.15 3.13
N LYS A 209 13.30 11.98 3.41
CA LYS A 209 12.74 10.66 3.12
C LYS A 209 11.31 10.53 3.60
N ASP A 210 11.06 11.04 4.81
CA ASP A 210 9.79 10.83 5.49
C ASP A 210 8.69 11.63 4.80
N LEU A 211 8.96 12.90 4.51
CA LEU A 211 8.07 13.74 3.71
C LEU A 211 7.80 13.16 2.33
N MET A 212 8.80 12.55 1.69
CA MET A 212 8.61 11.97 0.36
C MET A 212 7.77 10.71 0.36
N THR A 213 7.91 9.89 1.40
CA THR A 213 7.06 8.72 1.61
C THR A 213 5.62 9.17 1.85
N TYR A 214 5.39 10.19 2.69
CA TYR A 214 4.06 10.78 2.90
C TYR A 214 3.48 11.35 1.61
N LEU A 215 4.21 12.20 0.89
CA LEU A 215 3.76 12.81 -0.36
C LEU A 215 3.41 11.77 -1.42
N SER A 216 4.20 10.69 -1.52
CA SER A 216 3.89 9.61 -2.46
C SER A 216 2.48 9.08 -2.23
N ILE A 217 2.10 8.80 -0.98
CA ILE A 217 0.80 8.22 -0.67
C ILE A 217 -0.31 9.25 -0.77
N PHE A 218 -0.11 10.46 -0.28
CA PHE A 218 -1.12 11.52 -0.40
C PHE A 218 -1.36 11.97 -1.85
N ILE A 219 -0.44 11.69 -2.79
CA ILE A 219 -0.62 11.93 -4.22
C ILE A 219 -1.18 10.69 -4.93
N PHE A 220 -0.62 9.50 -4.70
CA PHE A 220 -1.07 8.26 -5.33
C PHE A 220 -2.49 7.87 -4.89
N LEU A 221 -2.84 8.10 -3.62
CA LEU A 221 -4.13 7.66 -3.09
C LEU A 221 -5.32 8.38 -3.75
N PRO A 222 -5.35 9.73 -3.85
CA PRO A 222 -6.40 10.41 -4.61
C PRO A 222 -6.41 10.04 -6.10
N ILE A 223 -5.25 9.79 -6.72
CA ILE A 223 -5.18 9.34 -8.12
C ILE A 223 -5.84 7.96 -8.27
N LEU A 224 -5.52 7.01 -7.38
CA LEU A 224 -6.11 5.68 -7.39
C LEU A 224 -7.61 5.70 -7.12
N ILE A 225 -8.05 6.50 -6.15
CA ILE A 225 -9.48 6.66 -5.83
C ILE A 225 -10.21 7.35 -6.99
N GLY A 226 -9.65 8.44 -7.53
CA GLY A 226 -10.21 9.17 -8.67
C GLY A 226 -10.30 8.28 -9.92
N TYR A 227 -9.26 7.48 -10.16
CA TYR A 227 -9.26 6.45 -11.20
C TYR A 227 -10.37 5.42 -10.96
N ASN A 228 -10.49 4.88 -9.75
CA ASN A 228 -11.50 3.88 -9.41
C ASN A 228 -12.93 4.42 -9.61
N ILE A 229 -13.19 5.66 -9.19
CA ILE A 229 -14.47 6.34 -9.41
C ILE A 229 -14.73 6.57 -10.90
N ALA A 230 -13.72 7.05 -11.65
CA ALA A 230 -13.83 7.25 -13.08
C ALA A 230 -14.15 5.93 -13.79
N PHE A 231 -13.38 4.87 -13.49
CA PHE A 231 -13.59 3.55 -14.05
C PHE A 231 -14.98 3.00 -13.76
N GLN A 232 -15.46 3.12 -12.51
CA GLN A 232 -16.81 2.68 -12.15
C GLN A 232 -17.90 3.46 -12.91
N LYS A 233 -17.75 4.77 -13.07
CA LYS A 233 -18.69 5.58 -13.86
C LYS A 233 -18.71 5.17 -15.33
N LEU A 234 -17.56 4.77 -15.87
CA LEU A 234 -17.44 4.28 -17.25
C LEU A 234 -18.06 2.88 -17.39
N ALA A 235 -17.80 1.98 -16.44
CA ALA A 235 -18.37 0.62 -16.42
C ALA A 235 -19.90 0.62 -16.29
N GLN A 236 -20.48 1.58 -15.57
CA GLN A 236 -21.94 1.70 -15.41
C GLN A 236 -22.63 2.29 -16.65
N ASN A 237 -21.91 3.02 -17.51
CA ASN A 237 -22.43 3.63 -18.73
C ASN A 237 -21.44 3.44 -19.89
N PRO A 238 -21.37 2.25 -20.51
CA PRO A 238 -20.45 1.99 -21.62
C PRO A 238 -20.69 2.91 -22.84
N SER A 239 -21.92 3.36 -23.07
CA SER A 239 -22.25 4.39 -24.08
C SER A 239 -21.78 5.81 -23.72
N GLY A 240 -21.43 6.05 -22.45
CA GLY A 240 -20.85 7.31 -21.97
C GLY A 240 -19.42 7.52 -22.46
N ILE A 241 -18.63 6.45 -22.63
CA ILE A 241 -17.28 6.51 -23.22
C ILE A 241 -17.35 7.05 -24.65
N MET A 242 -18.31 6.56 -25.44
CA MET A 242 -18.60 7.04 -26.79
C MET A 242 -18.95 8.53 -26.77
N ASN A 243 -19.86 8.96 -25.88
CA ASN A 243 -20.26 10.36 -25.80
C ASN A 243 -19.16 11.27 -25.26
N VAL A 244 -18.27 10.79 -24.38
CA VAL A 244 -17.11 11.53 -23.90
C VAL A 244 -16.06 11.64 -25.01
N LEU A 245 -15.75 10.57 -25.73
CA LEU A 245 -14.85 10.59 -26.88
C LEU A 245 -15.39 11.49 -28.01
N VAL A 246 -16.68 11.36 -28.35
CA VAL A 246 -17.34 12.20 -29.35
C VAL A 246 -17.42 13.65 -28.87
N ASN A 247 -17.68 13.93 -27.59
CA ASN A 247 -17.64 15.30 -27.08
C ASN A 247 -16.22 15.86 -26.96
N LEU A 248 -15.20 15.05 -26.69
CA LEU A 248 -13.79 15.46 -26.71
C LEU A 248 -13.35 15.80 -28.15
N LEU A 249 -13.81 15.04 -29.13
CA LEU A 249 -13.60 15.33 -30.55
C LEU A 249 -14.42 16.55 -31.02
N ASN A 250 -15.61 16.78 -30.46
CA ASN A 250 -16.55 17.81 -30.93
C ASN A 250 -16.54 19.13 -30.12
N LYS A 251 -16.05 19.19 -28.88
CA LYS A 251 -16.02 20.41 -28.05
C LYS A 251 -14.61 20.92 -27.78
N ASN A 252 -14.35 22.11 -28.34
CA ASN A 252 -13.26 23.04 -28.04
C ASN A 252 -11.83 22.47 -28.07
N THR A 253 -11.28 22.54 -29.28
CA THR A 253 -9.88 22.34 -29.69
C THR A 253 -8.82 22.96 -28.78
N LYS A 254 -9.12 23.92 -27.89
CA LYS A 254 -8.11 24.52 -26.99
C LYS A 254 -7.67 23.59 -25.85
N LEU A 255 -8.58 22.86 -25.21
CA LEU A 255 -8.19 21.98 -24.10
C LEU A 255 -7.57 20.70 -24.63
N LEU A 256 -8.13 20.14 -25.71
CA LEU A 256 -7.49 19.05 -26.46
C LEU A 256 -6.14 19.48 -27.01
N SER A 257 -5.99 20.63 -27.68
CA SER A 257 -4.68 21.06 -28.20
C SER A 257 -3.66 21.31 -27.09
N THR A 258 -4.07 21.77 -25.89
CA THR A 258 -3.14 21.91 -24.75
C THR A 258 -2.75 20.57 -24.13
N ILE A 259 -3.69 19.63 -24.01
CA ILE A 259 -3.42 18.27 -23.55
C ILE A 259 -2.57 17.54 -24.59
N GLU A 260 -2.88 17.70 -25.87
CA GLU A 260 -2.08 17.26 -27.01
C GLU A 260 -0.72 17.94 -27.00
N LEU A 261 -0.53 19.21 -26.66
CA LEU A 261 0.80 19.84 -26.62
C LEU A 261 1.66 19.32 -25.46
N ILE A 262 1.05 19.06 -24.31
CA ILE A 262 1.74 18.60 -23.09
C ILE A 262 2.01 17.09 -23.15
N LEU A 263 1.06 16.30 -23.63
CA LEU A 263 1.21 14.85 -23.83
C LEU A 263 1.80 14.49 -25.20
N SER A 264 1.80 15.38 -26.21
CA SER A 264 2.28 15.09 -27.58
C SER A 264 3.67 14.53 -27.61
N PRO A 265 4.69 15.12 -26.95
CA PRO A 265 6.05 14.63 -27.14
C PRO A 265 6.19 13.17 -26.68
N LEU A 266 5.54 12.82 -25.56
CA LEU A 266 5.51 11.45 -25.04
C LEU A 266 4.59 10.55 -25.88
N PHE A 267 3.40 11.02 -26.23
CA PHE A 267 2.43 10.30 -27.05
C PHE A 267 2.97 10.03 -28.45
N LEU A 268 3.51 11.02 -29.15
CA LEU A 268 4.18 10.90 -30.45
C LEU A 268 5.41 9.99 -30.36
N PHE A 269 6.22 10.09 -29.30
CA PHE A 269 7.37 9.19 -29.09
C PHE A 269 6.93 7.74 -28.92
N PHE A 270 5.93 7.47 -28.05
CA PHE A 270 5.39 6.12 -27.85
C PHE A 270 4.62 5.62 -29.07
N ASN A 271 3.95 6.51 -29.80
CA ASN A 271 3.23 6.20 -31.03
C ASN A 271 4.18 5.86 -32.18
N TYR A 272 5.27 6.62 -32.33
CA TYR A 272 6.36 6.29 -33.24
C TYR A 272 6.99 4.94 -32.90
N ILE A 273 7.21 4.68 -31.61
CA ILE A 273 7.70 3.41 -31.10
C ILE A 273 6.77 2.23 -31.44
N VAL A 274 5.46 2.37 -31.20
CA VAL A 274 4.49 1.26 -31.35
C VAL A 274 4.09 1.04 -32.80
N ASN A 275 3.85 2.10 -33.59
CA ASN A 275 3.40 1.94 -34.98
C ASN A 275 4.47 1.32 -35.88
N ASN A 276 5.74 1.68 -35.69
CA ASN A 276 6.82 1.14 -36.51
C ASN A 276 7.11 -0.34 -36.18
N VAL A 277 6.77 -0.79 -34.98
CA VAL A 277 6.83 -2.21 -34.59
C VAL A 277 5.78 -3.04 -35.32
N VAL A 278 4.56 -2.50 -35.47
CA VAL A 278 3.39 -3.23 -36.01
C VAL A 278 3.38 -3.24 -37.55
N LYS A 279 3.75 -2.13 -38.20
CA LYS A 279 3.53 -1.95 -39.64
C LYS A 279 4.73 -2.33 -40.52
N GLU A 280 5.97 -2.28 -40.03
CA GLU A 280 7.17 -2.53 -40.85
C GLU A 280 7.76 -3.93 -40.59
N ARG A 281 7.74 -4.81 -41.60
CA ARG A 281 8.38 -6.15 -41.53
C ARG A 281 9.82 -6.18 -42.11
N THR A 282 10.43 -5.01 -42.37
CA THR A 282 11.67 -4.87 -43.15
C THR A 282 12.89 -4.49 -42.30
N ILE A 283 14.07 -4.39 -42.93
CA ILE A 283 15.34 -3.89 -42.35
C ILE A 283 15.21 -2.52 -41.67
N LEU A 284 14.25 -1.70 -42.12
CA LEU A 284 13.93 -0.41 -41.51
C LEU A 284 13.56 -0.54 -40.02
N ARG A 285 12.89 -1.64 -39.63
CA ARG A 285 12.56 -1.92 -38.22
C ARG A 285 13.82 -2.06 -37.35
N PHE A 286 14.87 -2.71 -37.87
CA PHE A 286 16.14 -2.84 -37.14
C PHE A 286 16.87 -1.51 -37.00
N LEU A 287 16.85 -0.67 -38.04
CA LEU A 287 17.40 0.69 -37.98
C LEU A 287 16.67 1.54 -36.93
N HIS A 288 15.35 1.45 -36.88
CA HIS A 288 14.53 2.11 -35.86
C HIS A 288 14.92 1.68 -34.43
N TYR A 289 15.17 0.38 -34.19
CA TYR A 289 15.66 -0.07 -32.87
C TYR A 289 17.03 0.47 -32.54
N LEU A 290 17.97 0.47 -33.50
CA LEU A 290 19.30 1.01 -33.27
C LEU A 290 19.25 2.49 -32.91
N ILE A 291 18.39 3.26 -33.59
CA ILE A 291 18.15 4.67 -33.26
C ILE A 291 17.57 4.81 -31.85
N GLN A 292 16.57 4.01 -31.48
CA GLN A 292 15.96 4.07 -30.14
C GLN A 292 16.95 3.73 -29.03
N VAL A 293 17.76 2.68 -29.21
CA VAL A 293 18.82 2.30 -28.28
C VAL A 293 19.90 3.38 -28.22
N GLY A 294 20.24 4.00 -29.35
CA GLY A 294 21.15 5.14 -29.42
C GLY A 294 20.64 6.36 -28.63
N VAL A 295 19.38 6.72 -28.80
CA VAL A 295 18.72 7.82 -28.06
C VAL A 295 18.71 7.51 -26.56
N LEU A 296 18.36 6.28 -26.17
CA LEU A 296 18.41 5.85 -24.78
C LEU A 296 19.83 5.95 -24.19
N PHE A 297 20.83 5.52 -24.94
CA PHE A 297 22.23 5.57 -24.51
C PHE A 297 22.71 7.02 -24.34
N LEU A 298 22.36 7.90 -25.28
CA LEU A 298 22.65 9.33 -25.19
C LEU A 298 21.97 9.96 -23.97
N LEU A 299 20.69 9.65 -23.74
CA LEU A 299 19.93 10.15 -22.60
C LEU A 299 20.54 9.68 -21.27
N TYR A 300 20.90 8.40 -21.19
CA TYR A 300 21.62 7.83 -20.04
C TYR A 300 22.94 8.56 -19.76
N GLN A 301 23.74 8.78 -20.80
CA GLN A 301 25.04 9.45 -20.69
C GLN A 301 24.88 10.92 -20.26
N LEU A 302 23.90 11.63 -20.83
CA LEU A 302 23.57 13.02 -20.45
C LEU A 302 23.21 13.12 -18.96
N ILE A 303 22.38 12.20 -18.45
CA ILE A 303 22.01 12.18 -17.03
C ILE A 303 23.23 11.98 -16.14
N ILE A 304 24.15 11.07 -16.49
CA ILE A 304 25.36 10.83 -15.70
C ILE A 304 26.26 12.07 -15.66
N ILE A 305 26.43 12.74 -16.79
CA ILE A 305 27.28 13.94 -16.88
C ILE A 305 26.69 15.09 -16.08
N ILE A 306 25.38 15.36 -16.24
CA ILE A 306 24.70 16.49 -15.60
C ILE A 306 24.51 16.25 -14.10
N PHE A 307 24.03 15.06 -13.71
CA PHE A 307 23.59 14.80 -12.35
C PHE A 307 24.60 14.04 -11.49
N GLY A 308 25.64 13.43 -12.07
CA GLY A 308 26.69 12.73 -11.31
C GLY A 308 27.37 13.61 -10.23
N PRO A 309 27.78 14.86 -10.53
CA PRO A 309 28.34 15.77 -9.53
C PRO A 309 27.32 16.21 -8.46
N ILE A 310 26.06 16.41 -8.87
CA ILE A 310 24.96 16.80 -7.97
C ILE A 310 24.72 15.68 -6.96
N TYR A 311 24.74 14.43 -7.42
CA TYR A 311 24.57 13.25 -6.59
C TYR A 311 25.61 13.18 -5.46
N LYS A 312 26.91 13.36 -5.76
CA LYS A 312 27.98 13.40 -4.74
C LYS A 312 27.74 14.48 -3.69
N LYS A 313 27.40 15.70 -4.14
CA LYS A 313 27.12 16.83 -3.24
C LYS A 313 25.94 16.54 -2.31
N LEU A 314 24.90 15.87 -2.82
CA LEU A 314 23.73 15.49 -2.03
C LEU A 314 24.08 14.45 -0.95
N LEU A 315 24.95 13.48 -1.25
CA LEU A 315 25.40 12.45 -0.31
C LEU A 315 26.21 13.00 0.87
N LEU A 316 27.07 14.01 0.65
CA LEU A 316 27.89 14.58 1.72
C LEU A 316 27.08 15.45 2.70
N ILE A 317 26.02 16.12 2.21
CA ILE A 317 25.20 17.03 3.04
C ILE A 317 24.29 16.27 4.01
N THR A 318 23.84 15.06 3.65
CA THR A 318 22.95 14.25 4.51
C THR A 318 23.68 13.73 5.75
N ASN A 319 24.96 13.35 5.63
CA ASN A 319 25.75 12.86 6.76
C ASN A 319 26.15 13.97 7.75
N ILE A 320 26.62 15.13 7.24
CA ILE A 320 27.01 16.27 8.09
C ILE A 320 25.81 16.85 8.89
N LYS A 321 24.60 16.78 8.34
CA LYS A 321 23.39 17.25 9.05
C LYS A 321 22.98 16.35 10.22
N LYS A 322 23.15 15.04 10.13
CA LYS A 322 22.84 14.11 11.23
C LYS A 322 23.71 14.40 12.46
N GLU A 323 25.01 14.62 12.25
CA GLU A 323 25.94 14.98 13.32
C GLU A 323 25.63 16.36 13.95
N LYS A 324 25.37 17.38 13.12
CA LYS A 324 25.07 18.74 13.62
C LYS A 324 23.75 18.84 14.37
N ILE A 325 22.74 18.05 14.01
CA ILE A 325 21.44 18.01 14.71
C ILE A 325 21.56 17.33 16.06
N ASN A 326 22.35 16.26 16.18
CA ASN A 326 22.62 15.61 17.47
C ASN A 326 23.33 16.57 18.44
N ASN A 327 24.32 17.34 17.95
CA ASN A 327 25.06 18.29 18.78
C ASN A 327 24.26 19.53 19.21
N LYS A 328 23.24 19.95 18.46
CA LYS A 328 22.37 21.07 18.85
C LYS A 328 21.31 20.68 19.87
N LYS A 329 20.81 19.44 19.82
CA LYS A 329 19.79 18.96 20.77
C LYS A 329 20.35 18.69 22.16
N SER A 330 21.64 18.36 22.31
CA SER A 330 22.26 18.16 23.63
C SER A 330 22.45 19.45 24.42
N LYS A 331 22.36 20.63 23.78
CA LYS A 331 22.59 21.94 24.42
C LYS A 331 21.34 22.58 25.05
N ASN A 332 20.14 22.05 24.83
CA ASN A 332 18.89 22.56 25.40
C ASN A 332 18.33 21.59 26.44
N SER A 333 19.08 21.33 27.52
CA SER A 333 18.71 20.40 28.60
C SER A 333 17.81 21.01 29.69
N SER A 334 17.50 22.30 29.65
CA SER A 334 16.92 23.04 30.78
C SER A 334 15.39 23.05 30.90
N LEU A 335 14.65 22.22 30.14
CA LEU A 335 13.17 22.23 30.13
C LEU A 335 12.56 20.82 30.17
N TYR A 336 13.07 19.94 31.03
CA TYR A 336 12.42 18.65 31.27
C TYR A 336 11.44 18.74 32.42
N ASN A 337 10.16 18.93 32.10
CA ASN A 337 9.08 18.76 33.08
C ASN A 337 8.95 17.27 33.43
N GLU A 338 8.96 16.95 34.72
CA GLU A 338 8.70 15.61 35.22
C GLU A 338 7.30 15.15 34.80
N LYS A 339 7.22 13.98 34.16
CA LYS A 339 5.97 13.35 33.75
C LYS A 339 5.90 11.94 34.31
N LYS A 340 4.68 11.47 34.61
CA LYS A 340 4.45 10.09 35.04
C LYS A 340 5.05 9.11 34.01
N PRO A 341 5.76 8.05 34.44
CA PRO A 341 6.44 7.10 33.55
C PRO A 341 5.55 6.56 32.44
N PHE A 342 4.32 6.14 32.79
CA PHE A 342 3.31 5.68 31.83
C PHE A 342 3.01 6.69 30.71
N ILE A 343 2.82 7.98 31.03
CA ILE A 343 2.51 9.03 30.04
C ILE A 343 3.70 9.25 29.11
N SER A 344 4.92 9.21 29.65
CA SER A 344 6.15 9.34 28.87
C SER A 344 6.32 8.19 27.89
N LEU A 345 6.02 6.96 28.32
CA LEU A 345 6.04 5.75 27.49
C LEU A 345 4.96 5.78 26.41
N LEU A 346 3.73 6.15 26.76
CA LEU A 346 2.64 6.28 25.80
C LEU A 346 2.96 7.35 24.75
N LYS A 347 3.47 8.51 25.17
CA LYS A 347 3.92 9.56 24.25
C LYS A 347 5.05 9.09 23.34
N LYS A 348 5.98 8.29 23.86
CA LYS A 348 7.05 7.67 23.07
C LYS A 348 6.47 6.75 21.99
N GLU A 349 5.50 5.89 22.31
CA GLU A 349 4.84 5.01 21.32
C GLU A 349 4.16 5.80 20.21
N ILE A 350 3.35 6.80 20.57
CA ILE A 350 2.68 7.70 19.61
C ILE A 350 3.74 8.32 18.69
N LEU A 351 4.75 8.98 19.26
CA LEU A 351 5.78 9.67 18.47
C LEU A 351 6.61 8.72 17.61
N SER A 352 6.87 7.49 18.07
CA SER A 352 7.61 6.49 17.30
C SER A 352 6.90 6.17 15.98
N ILE A 353 5.57 6.04 16.01
CA ILE A 353 4.77 5.74 14.82
C ILE A 353 4.70 6.94 13.87
N TYR A 354 4.45 8.15 14.37
CA TYR A 354 4.31 9.32 13.50
C TYR A 354 5.64 9.80 12.90
N ARG A 355 6.76 9.55 13.59
CA ARG A 355 8.10 9.91 13.10
C ARG A 355 8.61 8.96 12.03
N GLU A 356 8.15 7.72 12.01
CA GLU A 356 8.54 6.72 11.02
C GLU A 356 7.36 6.50 10.04
N PRO A 357 7.39 7.06 8.82
CA PRO A 357 6.27 6.94 7.87
C PRO A 357 5.85 5.50 7.64
N ASN A 358 6.81 4.58 7.56
CA ASN A 358 6.51 3.16 7.38
C ASN A 358 5.65 2.59 8.51
N TYR A 359 5.79 3.08 9.75
CA TYR A 359 4.96 2.68 10.87
C TYR A 359 3.58 3.33 10.81
N PHE A 360 3.51 4.63 10.50
CA PHE A 360 2.23 5.32 10.35
C PHE A 360 1.38 4.69 9.23
N LEU A 361 1.99 4.48 8.07
CA LEU A 361 1.33 4.06 6.84
C LEU A 361 0.85 2.60 6.87
N ASN A 362 1.52 1.74 7.63
CA ASN A 362 1.11 0.33 7.82
C ASN A 362 0.37 0.08 9.15
N GLY A 363 0.11 1.15 9.92
CA GLY A 363 -0.57 1.09 11.20
C GLY A 363 -1.81 1.98 11.22
N PRO A 364 -1.77 3.15 11.90
CA PRO A 364 -2.93 4.03 12.05
C PRO A 364 -3.54 4.49 10.72
N PHE A 365 -2.72 4.69 9.68
CA PHE A 365 -3.21 5.16 8.39
C PHE A 365 -4.20 4.18 7.75
N VAL A 366 -3.92 2.86 7.83
CA VAL A 366 -4.81 1.83 7.24
C VAL A 366 -6.17 1.80 7.94
N ILE A 367 -6.18 1.93 9.27
CA ILE A 367 -7.39 1.95 10.09
C ILE A 367 -8.30 3.13 9.70
N ILE A 368 -7.73 4.29 9.40
CA ILE A 368 -8.49 5.47 8.97
C ILE A 368 -8.89 5.34 7.50
N LEU A 369 -7.99 4.84 6.67
CA LEU A 369 -8.16 4.80 5.22
C LEU A 369 -9.25 3.82 4.79
N MET A 370 -9.31 2.62 5.37
CA MET A 370 -10.24 1.58 4.93
C MET A 370 -11.72 2.01 5.06
N PRO A 371 -12.20 2.55 6.20
CA PRO A 371 -13.55 3.11 6.31
C PRO A 371 -13.82 4.22 5.27
N ILE A 372 -12.84 5.10 5.01
CA ILE A 372 -12.99 6.17 4.01
C ILE A 372 -13.16 5.60 2.60
N ILE A 373 -12.36 4.61 2.22
CA ILE A 373 -12.50 3.93 0.92
C ILE A 373 -13.89 3.31 0.81
N LEU A 374 -14.38 2.64 1.85
CA LEU A 374 -15.73 2.06 1.85
C LEU A 374 -16.82 3.13 1.65
N VAL A 375 -16.73 4.26 2.36
CA VAL A 375 -17.66 5.41 2.19
C VAL A 375 -17.65 5.93 0.75
N ILE A 376 -16.46 6.13 0.18
CA ILE A 376 -16.29 6.65 -1.18
C ILE A 376 -16.87 5.65 -2.19
N THR A 377 -16.50 4.37 -2.10
CA THR A 377 -17.03 3.33 -2.98
C THR A 377 -18.54 3.21 -2.86
N TYR A 378 -19.12 3.27 -1.67
CA TYR A 378 -20.56 3.27 -1.49
C TYR A 378 -21.24 4.46 -2.19
N TYR A 379 -20.72 5.68 -1.99
CA TYR A 379 -21.31 6.90 -2.55
C TYR A 379 -21.24 6.94 -4.08
N PHE A 380 -20.12 6.51 -4.67
CA PHE A 380 -19.90 6.59 -6.11
C PHE A 380 -20.33 5.34 -6.88
N SER A 381 -20.29 4.15 -6.27
CA SER A 381 -20.64 2.89 -6.94
C SER A 381 -22.07 2.43 -6.67
N MET A 382 -22.56 2.55 -5.43
CA MET A 382 -23.73 1.80 -4.96
C MET A 382 -24.96 2.66 -4.63
N LYS A 383 -24.79 3.98 -4.48
CA LYS A 383 -25.88 4.88 -4.06
C LYS A 383 -27.10 4.91 -4.98
N ASN A 384 -26.91 4.68 -6.29
CA ASN A 384 -27.95 4.83 -7.31
C ASN A 384 -28.45 3.52 -7.93
N THR A 385 -27.93 2.36 -7.50
CA THR A 385 -28.44 1.07 -7.98
C THR A 385 -29.75 0.72 -7.27
N ALA A 386 -30.83 0.48 -8.02
CA ALA A 386 -32.13 0.05 -7.49
C ALA A 386 -32.01 -1.17 -6.56
N ASP A 387 -31.03 -2.03 -6.84
CA ASP A 387 -30.72 -3.26 -6.09
C ASP A 387 -30.35 -3.01 -4.63
N MET A 388 -29.67 -1.92 -4.30
CA MET A 388 -29.23 -1.65 -2.91
C MET A 388 -30.35 -1.10 -2.03
N LYS A 389 -31.26 -0.31 -2.59
CA LYS A 389 -32.48 0.11 -1.86
C LYS A 389 -33.37 -1.10 -1.58
N ASN A 390 -33.51 -2.00 -2.56
CA ASN A 390 -34.26 -3.24 -2.41
C ASN A 390 -33.58 -4.20 -1.42
N LEU A 391 -32.25 -4.30 -1.44
CA LEU A 391 -31.48 -5.10 -0.49
C LEU A 391 -31.60 -4.56 0.94
N ALA A 392 -31.49 -3.24 1.14
CA ALA A 392 -31.71 -2.62 2.46
C ALA A 392 -33.14 -2.83 2.98
N LEU A 393 -34.16 -2.69 2.11
CA LEU A 393 -35.57 -2.92 2.47
C LEU A 393 -35.87 -4.40 2.76
N LEU A 394 -35.36 -5.34 1.96
CA LEU A 394 -35.51 -6.79 2.18
C LEU A 394 -34.82 -7.25 3.47
N LEU A 395 -33.69 -6.62 3.81
CA LEU A 395 -32.93 -6.97 5.01
C LEU A 395 -33.54 -6.39 6.30
N LEU A 396 -34.23 -5.26 6.24
CA LEU A 396 -34.84 -4.64 7.43
C LEU A 396 -36.20 -5.24 7.81
N ASN A 397 -36.90 -5.90 6.88
CA ASN A 397 -38.27 -6.40 7.12
C ASN A 397 -38.34 -7.72 7.92
N ASN A 398 -37.25 -8.47 8.05
CA ASN A 398 -37.22 -9.74 8.80
C ASN A 398 -36.34 -9.63 10.06
N LYS A 399 -36.85 -10.10 11.20
CA LYS A 399 -36.14 -10.08 12.49
C LYS A 399 -34.84 -10.89 12.47
N ASP A 400 -34.81 -12.03 11.78
CA ASP A 400 -33.59 -12.82 11.61
C ASP A 400 -32.54 -12.11 10.75
N ASN A 401 -32.98 -11.25 9.82
CA ASN A 401 -32.09 -10.42 9.01
C ASN A 401 -31.49 -9.27 9.84
N LEU A 402 -32.25 -8.66 10.77
CA LEU A 402 -31.73 -7.65 11.70
C LEU A 402 -30.63 -8.22 12.62
N ASN A 403 -30.85 -9.41 13.19
CA ASN A 403 -29.83 -10.07 14.03
C ASN A 403 -28.54 -10.37 13.24
N PHE A 404 -28.69 -10.79 11.99
CA PHE A 404 -27.57 -11.00 11.06
C PHE A 404 -26.83 -9.69 10.78
N ILE A 405 -27.56 -8.60 10.47
CA ILE A 405 -27.01 -7.27 10.20
C ILE A 405 -26.23 -6.72 11.39
N VAL A 406 -26.76 -6.83 12.61
CA VAL A 406 -26.07 -6.36 13.81
C VAL A 406 -24.80 -7.19 14.04
N SER A 407 -24.88 -8.52 13.90
CA SER A 407 -23.73 -9.41 14.06
C SER A 407 -22.62 -9.12 13.05
N ILE A 408 -22.96 -8.94 11.77
CA ILE A 408 -21.97 -8.59 10.75
C ILE A 408 -21.40 -7.18 10.95
N SER A 409 -22.21 -6.23 11.45
CA SER A 409 -21.78 -4.86 11.75
C SER A 409 -20.74 -4.82 12.89
N ILE A 410 -20.91 -5.66 13.91
CA ILE A 410 -19.91 -5.84 14.99
C ILE A 410 -18.61 -6.39 14.41
N VAL A 411 -18.69 -7.44 13.59
CA VAL A 411 -17.53 -8.07 12.98
C VAL A 411 -16.77 -7.12 12.07
N ILE A 412 -17.49 -6.37 11.22
CA ILE A 412 -16.90 -5.36 10.33
C ILE A 412 -16.23 -4.26 11.15
N SER A 413 -16.88 -3.78 12.23
CA SER A 413 -16.32 -2.72 13.07
C SER A 413 -15.08 -3.18 13.83
N PHE A 414 -15.10 -4.40 14.37
CA PHE A 414 -13.93 -5.05 14.96
C PHE A 414 -12.78 -5.16 13.94
N LEU A 415 -13.02 -5.74 12.76
CA LEU A 415 -12.00 -5.91 11.73
C LEU A 415 -11.43 -4.57 11.25
N LEU A 416 -12.28 -3.57 10.99
CA LEU A 416 -11.86 -2.24 10.56
C LEU A 416 -11.05 -1.50 11.63
N GLY A 417 -11.41 -1.66 12.91
CA GLY A 417 -10.64 -1.16 14.03
C GLY A 417 -9.27 -1.83 14.17
N ASP A 418 -9.20 -3.14 13.94
CA ASP A 418 -8.04 -3.98 14.24
C ASP A 418 -7.18 -4.36 13.02
N PHE A 419 -7.43 -3.80 11.82
CA PHE A 419 -6.64 -4.06 10.59
C PHE A 419 -5.17 -3.61 10.66
N SER A 420 -4.64 -3.27 11.84
CA SER A 420 -3.26 -2.87 12.04
C SER A 420 -2.46 -3.86 12.89
N SER A 421 -1.19 -4.03 12.55
CA SER A 421 -0.24 -4.85 13.32
C SER A 421 0.44 -4.09 14.48
N ILE A 422 -0.23 -3.06 15.03
CA ILE A 422 0.37 -2.12 15.98
C ILE A 422 0.78 -2.79 17.28
N THR A 423 -0.05 -3.70 17.79
CA THR A 423 0.19 -4.41 19.07
C THR A 423 1.02 -5.67 18.88
N SER A 424 0.83 -6.41 17.78
CA SER A 424 1.61 -7.62 17.43
C SER A 424 3.06 -7.35 17.05
N THR A 425 3.47 -6.09 16.95
CA THR A 425 4.84 -5.68 16.64
C THR A 425 5.37 -4.64 17.61
N ALA A 426 4.65 -4.33 18.70
CA ALA A 426 4.93 -3.21 19.58
C ALA A 426 6.30 -3.29 20.27
N ILE A 427 6.79 -4.48 20.61
CA ILE A 427 8.11 -4.72 21.19
C ILE A 427 9.15 -4.92 20.09
N SER A 428 8.80 -5.63 19.03
CA SER A 428 9.66 -5.82 17.86
C SER A 428 10.13 -4.48 17.27
N ARG A 429 9.28 -3.44 17.27
CA ARG A 429 9.61 -2.08 16.82
C ARG A 429 10.67 -1.36 17.65
N GLU A 430 10.97 -1.82 18.86
CA GLU A 430 12.04 -1.24 19.68
C GLU A 430 13.42 -1.65 19.17
N GLY A 431 13.51 -2.80 18.51
CA GLY A 431 14.75 -3.30 17.92
C GLY A 431 15.92 -3.33 18.91
N LYS A 432 17.07 -2.82 18.48
CA LYS A 432 18.30 -2.73 19.30
C LYS A 432 18.15 -1.80 20.52
N SER A 433 17.18 -0.88 20.53
CA SER A 433 16.97 0.03 21.68
C SER A 433 16.31 -0.67 22.87
N PHE A 434 15.79 -1.89 22.68
CA PHE A 434 15.17 -2.67 23.74
C PHE A 434 16.12 -2.98 24.90
N SER A 435 17.41 -3.22 24.63
CA SER A 435 18.42 -3.45 25.68
C SER A 435 18.59 -2.22 26.60
N ILE A 436 18.55 -1.02 26.04
CA ILE A 436 18.63 0.24 26.79
C ILE A 436 17.37 0.41 27.65
N LEU A 437 16.19 0.08 27.12
CA LEU A 437 14.93 0.19 27.87
C LEU A 437 14.90 -0.72 29.10
N LYS A 438 15.55 -1.90 29.04
CA LYS A 438 15.66 -2.81 30.20
C LYS A 438 16.49 -2.22 31.35
N THR A 439 17.47 -1.36 31.04
CA THR A 439 18.31 -0.72 32.08
C THR A 439 17.64 0.47 32.75
N LEU A 440 16.51 0.96 32.21
CA LEU A 440 15.80 2.08 32.79
C LEU A 440 14.96 1.62 34.00
N PRO A 441 14.81 2.45 35.05
CA PRO A 441 14.01 2.15 36.23
C PRO A 441 12.51 2.28 35.93
N ILE A 442 12.00 1.43 35.05
CA ILE A 442 10.62 1.43 34.56
C ILE A 442 9.93 0.15 35.01
N LYS A 443 8.73 0.27 35.58
CA LYS A 443 7.91 -0.89 35.94
C LYS A 443 7.45 -1.61 34.66
N PRO A 444 7.63 -2.94 34.54
CA PRO A 444 7.17 -3.70 33.35
C PRO A 444 5.69 -3.47 33.04
N LYS A 445 4.86 -3.36 34.09
CA LYS A 445 3.44 -2.99 33.98
C LYS A 445 3.23 -1.73 33.16
N ASP A 446 3.89 -0.63 33.50
CA ASP A 446 3.71 0.67 32.82
C ASP A 446 4.13 0.59 31.34
N TYR A 447 5.15 -0.23 31.04
CA TYR A 447 5.60 -0.49 29.68
C TYR A 447 4.57 -1.28 28.86
N ILE A 448 4.04 -2.39 29.37
CA ILE A 448 3.01 -3.18 28.68
C ILE A 448 1.74 -2.36 28.48
N PHE A 449 1.26 -1.70 29.53
CA PHE A 449 0.04 -0.90 29.47
C PHE A 449 0.19 0.27 28.50
N SER A 450 1.36 0.90 28.40
CA SER A 450 1.57 1.97 27.41
C SER A 450 1.40 1.49 25.95
N LYS A 451 1.86 0.27 25.64
CA LYS A 451 1.73 -0.33 24.30
C LYS A 451 0.29 -0.76 23.99
N LEU A 452 -0.37 -1.36 24.98
CA LEU A 452 -1.77 -1.77 24.87
C LEU A 452 -2.70 -0.57 24.69
N THR A 453 -2.54 0.46 25.53
CA THR A 453 -3.33 1.70 25.45
C THR A 453 -3.10 2.46 24.15
N HIS A 454 -1.87 2.51 23.66
CA HIS A 454 -1.55 3.05 22.35
C HIS A 454 -2.30 2.34 21.21
N GLY A 455 -2.34 0.99 21.24
CA GLY A 455 -3.14 0.21 20.29
C GLY A 455 -4.62 0.59 20.34
N LEU A 456 -5.20 0.54 21.55
CA LEU A 456 -6.63 0.82 21.77
C LEU A 456 -7.08 2.22 21.35
N ILE A 457 -6.24 3.25 21.53
CA ILE A 457 -6.56 4.61 21.08
C ILE A 457 -6.81 4.63 19.57
N ILE A 458 -5.99 3.91 18.81
CA ILE A 458 -6.07 3.90 17.35
C ILE A 458 -7.26 3.05 16.90
N THR A 459 -7.50 1.92 17.55
CA THR A 459 -8.61 1.03 17.17
C THR A 459 -9.96 1.61 17.54
N PHE A 460 -10.05 2.37 18.63
CA PHE A 460 -11.24 3.16 18.95
C PHE A 460 -11.59 4.16 17.84
N ILE A 461 -10.61 4.86 17.27
CA ILE A 461 -10.84 5.77 16.12
C ILE A 461 -11.38 4.98 14.92
N GLY A 462 -10.82 3.80 14.63
CA GLY A 462 -11.31 2.93 13.56
C GLY A 462 -12.75 2.47 13.75
N ILE A 463 -13.08 2.00 14.96
CA ILE A 463 -14.44 1.57 15.32
C ILE A 463 -15.42 2.74 15.23
N LEU A 464 -15.04 3.95 15.67
CA LEU A 464 -15.89 5.13 15.54
C LEU A 464 -16.17 5.45 14.06
N LEU A 465 -15.15 5.40 13.20
CA LEU A 465 -15.32 5.63 11.76
C LEU A 465 -16.22 4.57 11.11
N SER A 466 -16.01 3.29 11.44
CA SER A 466 -16.80 2.18 10.87
C SER A 466 -18.27 2.23 11.32
N THR A 467 -18.51 2.44 12.61
CA THR A 467 -19.87 2.50 13.17
C THR A 467 -20.64 3.72 12.66
N THR A 468 -19.96 4.86 12.52
CA THR A 468 -20.53 6.05 11.86
C THR A 468 -20.91 5.77 10.42
N PHE A 469 -20.07 5.06 9.66
CA PHE A 469 -20.39 4.65 8.30
C PHE A 469 -21.60 3.71 8.24
N ILE A 470 -21.65 2.71 9.12
CA ILE A 470 -22.77 1.76 9.22
C ILE A 470 -24.09 2.49 9.55
N TYR A 471 -24.04 3.46 10.47
CA TYR A 471 -25.20 4.31 10.79
C TYR A 471 -25.74 5.03 9.55
N PHE A 472 -24.88 5.69 8.77
CA PHE A 472 -25.32 6.39 7.56
C PHE A 472 -25.78 5.45 6.44
N LEU A 473 -25.21 4.25 6.36
CA LEU A 473 -25.54 3.27 5.33
C LEU A 473 -26.88 2.58 5.59
N LEU A 474 -27.11 2.11 6.82
CA LEU A 474 -28.26 1.28 7.17
C LEU A 474 -29.38 2.06 7.90
N LYS A 475 -29.11 3.29 8.36
CA LYS A 475 -30.04 4.13 9.14
C LYS A 475 -30.64 3.41 10.35
N ILE A 476 -29.81 2.62 11.03
CA ILE A 476 -30.19 1.88 12.24
C ILE A 476 -30.27 2.86 13.43
N ASP A 477 -31.10 2.53 14.42
CA ASP A 477 -31.21 3.29 15.67
C ASP A 477 -29.86 3.49 16.37
N ILE A 478 -29.68 4.68 16.96
CA ILE A 478 -28.43 5.13 17.56
C ILE A 478 -28.00 4.26 18.75
N LEU A 479 -28.97 3.71 19.49
CA LEU A 479 -28.69 2.80 20.62
C LEU A 479 -28.06 1.49 20.14
N VAL A 480 -28.51 0.96 19.01
CA VAL A 480 -27.95 -0.26 18.42
C VAL A 480 -26.53 0.01 17.90
N ILE A 481 -26.29 1.18 17.31
CA ILE A 481 -24.93 1.60 16.90
C ILE A 481 -23.99 1.74 18.10
N LEU A 482 -24.47 2.31 19.20
CA LEU A 482 -23.70 2.42 20.44
C LEU A 482 -23.35 1.03 21.00
N LEU A 483 -24.28 0.08 20.97
CA LEU A 483 -24.03 -1.32 21.32
C LEU A 483 -22.98 -1.96 20.41
N ILE A 484 -23.09 -1.78 19.09
CA ILE A 484 -22.10 -2.29 18.12
C ILE A 484 -20.71 -1.74 18.46
N CYS A 485 -20.61 -0.44 18.77
CA CYS A 485 -19.35 0.21 19.15
C CYS A 485 -18.76 -0.40 20.43
N ILE A 486 -19.57 -0.55 21.49
CA ILE A 486 -19.13 -1.11 22.78
C ILE A 486 -18.67 -2.56 22.63
N ILE A 487 -19.46 -3.41 21.97
CA ILE A 487 -19.12 -4.83 21.78
C ILE A 487 -17.86 -4.98 20.94
N SER A 488 -17.71 -4.18 19.89
CA SER A 488 -16.50 -4.18 19.05
C SER A 488 -15.27 -3.75 19.86
N LEU A 489 -15.39 -2.74 20.72
CA LEU A 489 -14.29 -2.24 21.55
C LEU A 489 -13.86 -3.27 22.60
N ILE A 490 -14.81 -3.92 23.29
CA ILE A 490 -14.52 -4.99 24.24
C ILE A 490 -13.79 -6.15 23.54
N SER A 491 -14.27 -6.51 22.35
CA SER A 491 -13.65 -7.55 21.52
C SER A 491 -12.23 -7.18 21.11
N SER A 492 -12.00 -5.92 20.78
CA SER A 492 -10.68 -5.38 20.39
C SER A 492 -9.69 -5.40 21.56
N ILE A 493 -10.14 -5.14 22.79
CA ILE A 493 -9.30 -5.26 24.00
C ILE A 493 -8.75 -6.68 24.14
N LEU A 494 -9.61 -7.69 24.04
CA LEU A 494 -9.20 -9.10 24.10
C LEU A 494 -8.20 -9.43 22.99
N PHE A 495 -8.50 -9.03 21.76
CA PHE A 495 -7.62 -9.27 20.62
C PHE A 495 -6.26 -8.61 20.78
N HIS A 496 -6.19 -7.37 21.28
CA HIS A 496 -4.93 -6.67 21.52
C HIS A 496 -4.05 -7.32 22.58
N ILE A 497 -4.65 -7.89 23.64
CA ILE A 497 -3.91 -8.64 24.66
C ILE A 497 -3.27 -9.88 24.03
N ILE A 498 -4.04 -10.64 23.25
CA ILE A 498 -3.57 -11.84 22.54
C ILE A 498 -2.45 -11.47 21.54
N SER A 499 -2.68 -10.42 20.75
CA SER A 499 -1.77 -9.89 19.75
C SER A 499 -0.44 -9.45 20.37
N LEU A 500 -0.49 -8.73 21.50
CA LEU A 500 0.70 -8.30 22.24
C LEU A 500 1.47 -9.48 22.85
N ASN A 501 0.77 -10.53 23.30
CA ASN A 501 1.39 -11.74 23.82
C ASN A 501 2.23 -12.47 22.74
N PHE A 502 1.78 -12.48 21.48
CA PHE A 502 2.61 -13.01 20.39
C PHE A 502 3.95 -12.26 20.27
N ASP A 503 3.94 -10.94 20.45
CA ASP A 503 5.17 -10.14 20.36
C ASP A 503 6.05 -10.23 21.62
N ILE A 504 5.45 -10.38 22.80
CA ILE A 504 6.19 -10.61 24.06
C ILE A 504 6.90 -11.96 24.03
N THR A 505 6.25 -13.00 23.51
CA THR A 505 6.83 -14.35 23.53
C THR A 505 8.01 -14.52 22.58
N LYS A 506 7.98 -13.88 21.40
CA LYS A 506 9.05 -13.98 20.40
C LYS A 506 9.28 -12.65 19.67
N PRO A 507 9.82 -11.61 20.33
CA PRO A 507 10.04 -10.32 19.69
C PRO A 507 11.15 -10.40 18.64
N LYS A 508 10.94 -9.77 17.49
CA LYS A 508 11.93 -9.63 16.43
C LYS A 508 12.73 -8.34 16.62
N LEU A 509 13.82 -8.42 17.39
CA LEU A 509 14.64 -7.26 17.76
C LEU A 509 15.80 -6.96 16.78
N SER A 510 16.19 -7.93 15.95
CA SER A 510 17.30 -7.80 15.00
C SER A 510 16.79 -7.42 13.60
N TRP A 511 16.72 -6.11 13.34
CA TRP A 511 16.40 -5.56 12.02
C TRP A 511 17.20 -4.28 11.74
N ASP A 512 17.52 -4.07 10.46
CA ASP A 512 18.21 -2.87 9.98
C ASP A 512 17.25 -1.88 9.31
N ASN A 513 16.06 -2.35 8.91
CA ASN A 513 15.00 -1.52 8.33
C ASN A 513 13.71 -1.67 9.16
N PRO A 514 13.06 -0.57 9.60
CA PRO A 514 11.82 -0.63 10.36
C PRO A 514 10.71 -1.46 9.68
N ILE A 515 10.69 -1.52 8.35
CA ILE A 515 9.71 -2.34 7.59
C ILE A 515 9.80 -3.83 7.98
N VAL A 516 10.99 -4.33 8.30
CA VAL A 516 11.23 -5.73 8.67
C VAL A 516 10.59 -6.09 10.02
N ALA A 517 10.51 -5.12 10.94
CA ALA A 517 9.88 -5.28 12.25
C ALA A 517 8.36 -5.45 12.16
N MET A 518 7.74 -4.86 11.14
CA MET A 518 6.30 -4.96 10.90
C MET A 518 5.93 -6.05 9.88
N LYS A 519 6.39 -5.92 8.63
CA LYS A 519 5.89 -6.73 7.50
C LYS A 519 6.52 -8.13 7.42
N GLN A 520 7.76 -8.27 7.86
CA GLN A 520 8.47 -9.55 7.85
C GLN A 520 8.44 -10.23 9.24
N ASN A 521 7.55 -9.78 10.11
CA ASN A 521 7.37 -10.36 11.43
C ASN A 521 6.22 -11.37 11.40
N PHE A 522 6.52 -12.61 11.75
CA PHE A 522 5.51 -13.66 11.77
C PHE A 522 4.48 -13.46 12.89
N ASN A 523 4.80 -12.72 13.95
CA ASN A 523 3.83 -12.35 14.98
C ASN A 523 2.67 -11.54 14.39
N ALA A 524 2.96 -10.63 13.44
CA ALA A 524 1.93 -9.88 12.73
C ALA A 524 1.04 -10.81 11.89
N VAL A 525 1.62 -11.82 11.24
CA VAL A 525 0.89 -12.81 10.45
C VAL A 525 0.00 -13.69 11.35
N TYR A 526 0.52 -14.17 12.47
CA TYR A 526 -0.26 -14.94 13.45
C TYR A 526 -1.43 -14.11 14.00
N ALA A 527 -1.20 -12.84 14.32
CA ALA A 527 -2.25 -11.94 14.77
C ALA A 527 -3.35 -11.78 13.73
N ILE A 528 -3.03 -11.69 12.43
CA ILE A 528 -4.04 -11.62 11.36
C ILE A 528 -4.90 -12.88 11.34
N PHE A 529 -4.30 -14.08 11.31
CA PHE A 529 -5.07 -15.33 11.28
C PHE A 529 -5.93 -15.53 12.53
N VAL A 530 -5.39 -15.19 13.70
CA VAL A 530 -6.13 -15.26 14.97
C VAL A 530 -7.26 -14.24 14.99
N GLY A 531 -7.03 -13.02 14.47
CA GLY A 531 -8.06 -11.99 14.34
C GLY A 531 -9.19 -12.41 13.39
N MET A 532 -8.86 -13.04 12.26
CA MET A 532 -9.84 -13.60 11.33
C MET A 532 -10.66 -14.73 11.97
N GLY A 533 -10.00 -15.66 12.67
CA GLY A 533 -10.68 -16.74 13.41
C GLY A 533 -11.58 -16.19 14.53
N TYR A 534 -11.10 -15.20 15.27
CA TYR A 534 -11.87 -14.53 16.32
C TYR A 534 -13.06 -13.75 15.76
N ALA A 535 -12.93 -13.09 14.60
CA ALA A 535 -14.04 -12.45 13.90
C ALA A 535 -15.15 -13.44 13.53
N VAL A 536 -14.81 -14.64 13.06
CA VAL A 536 -15.78 -15.71 12.77
C VAL A 536 -16.46 -16.18 14.06
N PHE A 537 -15.68 -16.41 15.12
CA PHE A 537 -16.22 -16.77 16.42
C PHE A 537 -17.19 -15.70 16.97
N LEU A 538 -16.79 -14.44 16.93
CA LEU A 538 -17.61 -13.29 17.32
C LEU A 538 -18.93 -13.26 16.56
N PHE A 539 -18.91 -13.48 15.23
CA PHE A 539 -20.11 -13.53 14.42
C PHE A 539 -21.13 -14.57 14.92
N PHE A 540 -20.67 -15.81 15.15
CA PHE A 540 -21.55 -16.89 15.61
C PHE A 540 -22.01 -16.67 17.04
N GLN A 541 -21.13 -16.17 17.91
CA GLN A 541 -21.45 -15.85 19.30
C GLN A 541 -22.53 -14.76 19.39
N THR A 542 -22.36 -13.63 18.68
CA THR A 542 -23.34 -12.55 18.69
C THR A 542 -24.65 -13.01 18.06
N LYS A 543 -24.60 -13.77 16.96
CA LYS A 543 -25.81 -14.30 16.32
C LYS A 543 -26.59 -15.24 17.25
N TYR A 544 -25.90 -16.12 17.97
CA TYR A 544 -26.51 -17.03 18.94
C TYR A 544 -27.16 -16.27 20.10
N LEU A 545 -26.44 -15.31 20.70
CA LEU A 545 -26.95 -14.49 21.80
C LEU A 545 -28.16 -13.65 21.39
N LEU A 546 -28.11 -13.02 20.21
CA LEU A 546 -29.24 -12.24 19.68
C LEU A 546 -30.46 -13.12 19.37
N LYS A 547 -30.25 -14.35 18.86
CA LYS A 547 -31.34 -15.33 18.64
C LYS A 547 -31.96 -15.82 19.95
N ALA A 548 -31.15 -16.08 20.98
CA ALA A 548 -31.62 -16.47 22.31
C ALA A 548 -32.46 -15.36 22.96
N SER A 549 -32.12 -14.09 22.69
CA SER A 549 -32.84 -12.91 23.17
C SER A 549 -34.06 -12.50 22.32
N SER A 550 -34.62 -13.39 21.49
CA SER A 550 -35.59 -13.05 20.42
C SER A 550 -36.93 -12.43 20.86
N THR A 551 -37.21 -12.27 22.16
CA THR A 551 -38.30 -11.45 22.70
C THR A 551 -37.93 -9.97 22.92
N PHE A 552 -36.66 -9.58 22.74
CA PHE A 552 -36.09 -8.35 23.31
C PHE A 552 -35.86 -7.22 22.29
N LEU A 553 -35.26 -7.48 21.12
CA LEU A 553 -34.97 -6.44 20.11
C LEU A 553 -36.22 -5.83 19.45
N VAL A 554 -37.33 -6.58 19.42
CA VAL A 554 -38.61 -6.14 18.83
C VAL A 554 -39.32 -5.10 19.72
N ARG A 555 -39.04 -5.10 21.03
CA ARG A 555 -39.59 -4.12 21.99
C ARG A 555 -38.80 -2.81 22.04
N LEU A 556 -37.56 -2.78 21.55
CA LEU A 556 -36.75 -1.56 21.49
C LEU A 556 -37.19 -0.61 20.36
N ILE A 557 -37.75 -1.15 19.27
CA ILE A 557 -38.11 -0.38 18.08
C ILE A 557 -39.35 0.51 18.32
N PRO A 558 -40.29 0.18 19.23
CA PRO A 558 -41.37 1.10 19.60
C PRO A 558 -41.52 1.30 21.12
N SER A 559 -40.54 1.89 21.82
CA SER A 559 -40.76 2.89 22.90
C SER A 559 -39.47 3.15 23.71
N ILE A 560 -39.01 4.41 23.67
CA ILE A 560 -37.84 4.89 24.42
C ILE A 560 -38.20 5.23 25.89
N ASN A 561 -39.44 5.03 26.35
CA ASN A 561 -39.89 5.54 27.64
C ASN A 561 -39.90 4.55 28.83
N ASP A 562 -39.67 3.26 28.62
CA ASP A 562 -39.72 2.29 29.73
C ASP A 562 -38.34 2.05 30.36
N LYS A 563 -38.20 2.44 31.63
CA LYS A 563 -37.01 2.19 32.48
C LYS A 563 -36.59 0.70 32.52
N SER A 564 -37.49 -0.22 32.22
CA SER A 564 -37.23 -1.66 32.12
C SER A 564 -36.34 -2.04 30.91
N ASN A 565 -36.41 -1.31 29.80
CA ASN A 565 -35.60 -1.57 28.60
C ASN A 565 -34.12 -1.18 28.82
N ILE A 566 -33.85 -0.17 29.65
CA ILE A 566 -32.49 0.24 30.04
C ILE A 566 -31.83 -0.81 30.94
N VAL A 567 -32.58 -1.39 31.88
CA VAL A 567 -32.09 -2.42 32.82
C VAL A 567 -31.74 -3.73 32.12
N LEU A 568 -32.43 -4.06 31.03
CA LEU A 568 -32.15 -5.26 30.25
C LEU A 568 -31.04 -5.03 29.20
N LEU A 569 -30.90 -3.81 28.67
CA LEU A 569 -29.75 -3.41 27.86
C LEU A 569 -28.46 -3.49 28.69
N THR A 570 -28.49 -3.00 29.93
CA THR A 570 -27.37 -3.15 30.87
C THR A 570 -27.13 -4.61 31.21
N GLY A 571 -28.17 -5.45 31.34
CA GLY A 571 -28.04 -6.90 31.55
C GLY A 571 -27.38 -7.66 30.38
N LEU A 572 -27.71 -7.31 29.14
CA LEU A 572 -27.10 -7.92 27.94
C LEU A 572 -25.65 -7.46 27.74
N ILE A 573 -25.39 -6.16 28.00
CA ILE A 573 -24.05 -5.61 28.11
C ILE A 573 -23.28 -6.31 29.25
N LEU A 574 -23.91 -6.59 30.38
CA LEU A 574 -23.30 -7.29 31.51
C LEU A 574 -22.99 -8.75 31.15
N ILE A 575 -23.85 -9.47 30.45
CA ILE A 575 -23.62 -10.87 30.04
C ILE A 575 -22.53 -10.95 28.95
N LEU A 576 -22.54 -10.04 27.98
CA LEU A 576 -21.47 -9.90 26.98
C LEU A 576 -20.16 -9.46 27.62
N LEU A 577 -20.21 -8.56 28.61
CA LEU A 577 -19.07 -8.17 29.44
C LEU A 577 -18.60 -9.31 30.31
N ILE A 578 -19.47 -10.11 30.94
CA ILE A 578 -19.08 -11.20 31.84
C ILE A 578 -18.42 -12.33 31.03
N THR A 579 -18.98 -12.70 29.88
CA THR A 579 -18.38 -13.72 29.00
C THR A 579 -17.06 -13.26 28.37
N SER A 580 -16.89 -11.96 28.12
CA SER A 580 -15.61 -11.39 27.68
C SER A 580 -14.64 -11.14 28.85
N LEU A 581 -15.14 -10.81 30.04
CA LEU A 581 -14.39 -10.55 31.28
C LEU A 581 -13.90 -11.83 31.92
N GLU A 582 -14.62 -12.95 31.88
CA GLU A 582 -14.12 -14.26 32.33
C GLU A 582 -12.89 -14.66 31.50
N ASN A 583 -12.96 -14.46 30.18
CA ASN A 583 -11.81 -14.63 29.28
C ASN A 583 -10.71 -13.60 29.56
N LEU A 584 -11.06 -12.35 29.86
CA LEU A 584 -10.13 -11.28 30.23
C LEU A 584 -9.45 -11.54 31.58
N ILE A 585 -10.14 -12.10 32.57
CA ILE A 585 -9.66 -12.38 33.94
C ILE A 585 -8.70 -13.56 33.90
N VAL A 586 -9.04 -14.63 33.17
CA VAL A 586 -8.13 -15.76 32.92
C VAL A 586 -6.84 -15.29 32.22
N TYR A 587 -6.91 -14.28 31.35
CA TYR A 587 -5.75 -13.68 30.69
C TYR A 587 -5.08 -12.54 31.49
N LEU A 588 -5.77 -11.84 32.37
CA LEU A 588 -5.20 -10.86 33.31
C LEU A 588 -4.34 -11.56 34.35
N ILE A 589 -4.73 -12.77 34.76
CA ILE A 589 -3.86 -13.69 35.51
C ILE A 589 -2.59 -14.01 34.70
N SER A 590 -2.66 -14.05 33.37
CA SER A 590 -1.50 -14.15 32.48
C SER A 590 -0.68 -12.85 32.35
N ILE A 591 -1.17 -11.68 32.74
CA ILE A 591 -0.32 -10.46 32.75
C ILE A 591 0.83 -10.62 33.75
N SER A 592 0.61 -11.32 34.87
CA SER A 592 1.69 -11.69 35.79
C SER A 592 2.73 -12.62 35.12
N SER A 593 2.30 -13.47 34.19
CA SER A 593 3.19 -14.33 33.41
C SER A 593 3.84 -13.60 32.24
N LEU A 594 3.22 -12.55 31.70
CA LEU A 594 3.83 -11.63 30.73
C LEU A 594 4.91 -10.77 31.38
N GLU A 595 4.70 -10.31 32.62
CA GLU A 595 5.73 -9.59 33.39
C GLU A 595 6.95 -10.49 33.66
N LYS A 596 6.73 -11.74 34.08
CA LYS A 596 7.79 -12.75 34.22
C LYS A 596 8.49 -13.03 32.89
N LYS A 597 7.74 -13.27 31.81
CA LYS A 597 8.30 -13.50 30.47
C LYS A 597 9.12 -12.31 29.97
N LEU A 598 8.69 -11.07 30.22
CA LEU A 598 9.46 -9.88 29.84
C LEU A 598 10.80 -9.79 30.57
N GLN A 599 10.86 -10.26 31.83
CA GLN A 599 12.11 -10.39 32.58
C GLN A 599 12.97 -11.55 32.05
N GLU A 600 12.34 -12.64 31.59
CA GLU A 600 12.98 -13.85 31.01
C GLU A 600 13.41 -13.69 29.54
N ILE A 601 13.03 -12.62 28.82
CA ILE A 601 13.58 -12.34 27.49
C ILE A 601 15.08 -12.05 27.71
N GLU A 602 15.91 -13.08 27.62
CA GLU A 602 17.33 -13.06 27.98
C GLU A 602 18.22 -12.27 27.01
N LEU A 603 19.44 -12.07 27.51
CA LEU A 603 20.64 -11.40 27.01
C LEU A 603 21.04 -11.72 25.57
#